data_AF-A0A350R1N4-F1
#
_entry.id   AF-A0A350R1N4-F1
#
_cell.length_a   1.000
_cell.length_b   1.000
_cell.length_c   1.000
_cell.angle_alpha   90.00
_cell.angle_beta   90.00
_cell.angle_gamma   90.00
#
_symmetry.space_group_name_H-M   'P 1'
#
loop_
_entity.id
_entity.type
_entity.pdbx_description
1 polymer ?
#
loop_
_entity_poly.entity_id
_entity_poly.type
_entity_poly.pdbx_seq_one_letter_code
_entity_poly.pdbx_strand_id
1 'polypeptide(L)'
;MYSLSDLAIQGKGSLEVTSNGKGIHTKDDLKVKNVALKINAYDDALRGNDSVKIESGDLELISRVGDGIKTSNSDDVSSNGN
;
A
#
# COMPACT_ATOMS: atom_id res chain seq x y z
N MET A 1 9.77 -0.82 -2.55
CA MET A 1 9.43 -2.12 -3.20
C MET A 1 8.37 -1.86 -4.26
N TYR A 2 8.45 -2.54 -5.41
CA TYR A 2 7.52 -2.31 -6.51
C TYR A 2 7.09 -3.62 -7.17
N SER A 3 5.80 -3.75 -7.48
CA SER A 3 5.23 -4.88 -8.23
C SER A 3 4.36 -4.39 -9.39
N LEU A 4 4.39 -5.12 -10.50
CA LEU A 4 3.47 -4.93 -11.63
C LEU A 4 2.16 -5.71 -11.49
N SER A 5 2.06 -6.56 -10.46
CA SER A 5 0.91 -7.41 -10.17
C SER A 5 0.56 -7.37 -8.68
N ASP A 6 -0.54 -8.01 -8.28
CA ASP A 6 -0.90 -8.27 -6.88
C ASP A 6 0.32 -8.53 -5.97
N LEU A 7 0.33 -7.86 -4.82
CA LEU A 7 1.38 -8.02 -3.80
C LEU A 7 0.75 -8.35 -2.45
N ALA A 8 1.24 -9.41 -1.81
CA ALA A 8 0.84 -9.81 -0.46
C ALA A 8 2.02 -9.74 0.51
N ILE A 9 1.83 -9.07 1.64
CA ILE A 9 2.78 -8.97 2.74
C ILE A 9 2.17 -9.64 3.95
N GLN A 10 2.79 -10.72 4.39
CA GLN A 10 2.25 -11.54 5.47
C GLN A 10 3.34 -12.19 6.32
N GLY A 11 3.01 -12.40 7.60
CA GLY A 11 3.85 -13.14 8.55
C GLY A 11 4.19 -12.33 9.78
N LYS A 12 4.36 -13.03 10.92
CA LYS A 12 4.48 -12.43 12.27
C LYS A 12 5.75 -11.59 12.51
N GLY A 13 6.60 -11.44 11.50
CA GLY A 13 7.84 -10.67 11.59
C GLY A 13 7.60 -9.17 11.45
N SER A 14 8.70 -8.40 11.56
CA SER A 14 8.72 -6.99 11.24
C SER A 14 9.34 -6.75 9.86
N LEU A 15 8.79 -5.79 9.13
CA LEU A 15 9.32 -5.27 7.88
C LEU A 15 9.46 -3.75 7.98
N GLU A 16 10.67 -3.25 7.81
CA GLU A 16 10.98 -1.82 7.80
C GLU A 16 11.44 -1.38 6.42
N VAL A 17 10.84 -0.30 5.89
CA VAL A 17 11.10 0.23 4.55
C VAL A 17 11.39 1.72 4.63
N THR A 18 12.56 2.14 4.15
CA THR A 18 12.88 3.56 3.93
C THR A 18 13.00 3.81 2.43
N SER A 19 12.34 4.86 1.92
CA SER A 19 12.33 5.20 0.50
C SER A 19 12.41 6.71 0.26
N ASN A 20 13.14 7.11 -0.79
CA ASN A 20 13.17 8.49 -1.30
C ASN A 20 12.06 8.79 -2.33
N GLY A 21 11.20 7.82 -2.62
CA GLY A 21 9.98 7.97 -3.40
C GLY A 21 8.83 7.30 -2.67
N LYS A 22 8.12 6.39 -3.35
CA LYS A 22 7.07 5.57 -2.73
C LYS A 22 7.66 4.44 -1.89
N GLY A 23 7.00 4.06 -0.80
CA GLY A 23 7.43 2.96 0.06
C GLY A 23 7.19 1.59 -0.59
N ILE A 24 5.97 1.09 -0.44
CA ILE A 24 5.52 -0.18 -1.03
C ILE A 24 4.45 0.15 -2.05
N HIS A 25 4.68 -0.21 -3.31
CA HIS A 25 3.78 0.10 -4.41
C HIS A 25 3.51 -1.13 -5.27
N THR A 26 2.24 -1.38 -5.59
CA THR A 26 1.82 -2.30 -6.66
C THR A 26 0.88 -1.63 -7.66
N LYS A 27 0.90 -2.10 -8.91
CA LYS A 27 -0.05 -1.69 -9.94
C LYS A 27 -1.47 -2.23 -9.74
N ASP A 28 -1.65 -3.29 -8.96
CA ASP A 28 -2.95 -3.95 -8.75
C ASP A 28 -3.32 -3.91 -7.25
N ASP A 29 -3.71 -5.04 -6.65
CA ASP A 29 -4.06 -5.14 -5.23
C ASP A 29 -2.84 -5.26 -4.32
N LEU A 30 -2.89 -4.57 -3.19
CA LEU A 30 -1.96 -4.73 -2.08
C LEU A 30 -2.65 -5.32 -0.85
N LYS A 31 -2.20 -6.50 -0.39
CA LYS A 31 -2.78 -7.22 0.76
C LYS A 31 -1.76 -7.28 1.90
N VAL A 32 -2.17 -6.88 3.10
CA VAL A 32 -1.34 -6.90 4.32
C VAL A 32 -2.03 -7.74 5.40
N LYS A 33 -1.31 -8.70 5.98
CA LYS A 33 -1.87 -9.61 7.00
C LYS A 33 -0.85 -10.05 8.04
N ASN A 34 -1.20 -9.83 9.31
CA ASN A 34 -0.50 -10.36 10.48
C ASN A 34 1.00 -10.06 10.47
N VAL A 35 1.38 -8.81 10.18
CA VAL A 35 2.77 -8.32 10.07
C VAL A 35 2.93 -6.99 10.80
N ALA A 36 4.12 -6.72 11.34
CA ALA A 36 4.49 -5.39 11.80
C ALA A 36 5.21 -4.64 10.66
N LEU A 37 4.62 -3.56 10.16
CA LEU A 37 5.10 -2.84 8.97
C LEU A 37 5.41 -1.39 9.30
N LYS A 38 6.68 -1.00 9.13
CA LYS A 38 7.13 0.38 9.28
C LYS A 38 7.62 0.93 7.95
N ILE A 39 7.08 2.06 7.51
CA ILE A 39 7.46 2.70 6.25
C ILE A 39 7.75 4.18 6.49
N ASN A 40 8.91 4.63 6.05
CA ASN A 40 9.26 6.05 5.90
C ASN A 40 9.54 6.34 4.43
N ALA A 41 8.59 7.00 3.76
CA ALA A 41 8.63 7.31 2.35
C ALA A 41 8.64 8.82 2.11
N TYR A 42 9.28 9.26 1.04
CA TYR A 42 9.16 10.66 0.61
C TYR A 42 7.76 10.94 0.05
N ASP A 43 7.31 10.08 -0.87
CA ASP A 43 5.97 10.09 -1.49
C ASP A 43 5.07 9.06 -0.79
N ASP A 44 4.07 8.48 -1.46
CA ASP A 44 3.13 7.51 -0.89
C ASP A 44 3.82 6.37 -0.10
N ALA A 45 3.46 6.15 1.16
CA ALA A 45 4.06 5.09 1.97
C ALA A 45 3.57 3.69 1.55
N LEU A 46 2.25 3.50 1.46
CA LEU A 46 1.64 2.23 1.07
C LEU A 46 0.66 2.46 -0.09
N ARG A 47 0.91 1.86 -1.26
CA ARG A 47 0.09 2.07 -2.46
C ARG A 47 -0.22 0.78 -3.20
N GLY A 48 -1.50 0.48 -3.38
CA GLY A 48 -2.00 -0.41 -4.43
C GLY A 48 -2.89 0.43 -5.32
N ASN A 49 -2.76 0.37 -6.64
CA ASN A 49 -3.59 1.24 -7.47
C ASN A 49 -5.07 0.82 -7.35
N ASP A 50 -5.37 -0.48 -7.47
CA ASP A 50 -6.75 -0.97 -7.42
C ASP A 50 -7.26 -0.97 -5.98
N SER A 51 -6.53 -1.61 -5.07
CA SER A 51 -6.92 -1.67 -3.67
C SER A 51 -5.73 -1.80 -2.72
N VAL A 52 -5.96 -1.37 -1.47
CA VAL A 52 -5.13 -1.72 -0.33
C VAL A 52 -6.03 -2.38 0.72
N LYS A 53 -5.79 -3.66 1.00
CA LYS A 53 -6.51 -4.43 2.01
C LYS A 53 -5.59 -4.77 3.17
N ILE A 54 -5.89 -4.25 4.35
CA ILE A 54 -5.19 -4.58 5.60
C ILE A 54 -6.13 -5.46 6.43
N GLU A 55 -5.81 -6.74 6.55
CA GLU A 55 -6.59 -7.68 7.35
C GLU A 55 -6.20 -7.65 8.83
N SER A 56 -4.91 -7.49 9.12
CA SER A 56 -4.36 -7.39 10.48
C SER A 56 -2.89 -6.96 10.40
N GLY A 57 -2.40 -6.32 11.45
CA GLY A 57 -1.00 -5.92 11.57
C GLY A 57 -0.84 -4.70 12.46
N ASP A 58 0.41 -4.38 12.78
CA ASP A 58 0.80 -3.09 13.38
C ASP A 58 1.49 -2.26 12.29
N LEU A 59 0.98 -1.07 11.98
CA LEU A 59 1.41 -0.29 10.81
C LEU A 59 1.78 1.14 11.20
N GLU A 60 3.02 1.51 10.89
CA GLU A 60 3.53 2.89 10.97
C GLU A 60 3.87 3.35 9.54
N LEU A 61 3.03 4.22 8.96
CA LEU A 61 3.11 4.62 7.56
C LEU A 61 3.34 6.13 7.44
N ILE A 62 4.59 6.54 7.28
CA ILE A 62 5.00 7.94 7.21
C ILE A 62 5.29 8.29 5.75
N SER A 63 4.57 9.29 5.24
CA SER A 63 4.86 9.97 3.99
C SER A 63 5.25 11.43 4.26
N ARG A 64 6.17 12.01 3.48
CA ARG A 64 6.58 13.41 3.62
C ARG A 64 5.76 14.37 2.76
N VAL A 65 5.47 13.98 1.52
CA VAL A 65 4.75 14.84 0.55
C VAL A 65 3.53 14.17 -0.08
N GLY A 66 3.37 12.86 0.10
CA GLY A 66 2.25 12.07 -0.44
C GLY A 66 1.33 11.57 0.66
N ASP A 67 0.69 10.43 0.41
CA ASP A 67 -0.28 9.84 1.33
C ASP A 67 0.32 8.68 2.15
N GLY A 68 -0.15 8.50 3.39
CA GLY A 68 0.21 7.31 4.17
C GLY A 68 -0.26 6.02 3.50
N ILE A 69 -1.50 6.03 2.99
CA ILE A 69 -2.07 4.97 2.15
C ILE A 69 -2.72 5.61 0.93
N LYS A 70 -2.39 5.13 -0.26
CA LYS A 70 -2.98 5.60 -1.52
C LYS A 70 -3.58 4.46 -2.32
N THR A 71 -4.76 4.70 -2.87
CA THR A 71 -5.30 3.95 -4.01
C THR A 71 -5.62 4.91 -5.15
N SER A 72 -5.67 4.37 -6.36
CA SER A 72 -6.05 5.11 -7.56
C SER A 72 -6.67 4.11 -8.52
N ASN A 73 -7.97 3.88 -8.38
CA ASN A 73 -8.71 3.07 -9.34
C ASN A 73 -8.79 3.87 -10.65
N SER A 74 -8.22 3.35 -11.73
CA SER A 74 -8.30 4.00 -13.05
C SER A 74 -9.45 3.47 -13.90
N ASP A 75 -10.16 2.43 -13.43
CA ASP A 75 -11.21 1.73 -14.17
C ASP A 75 -12.62 1.93 -13.57
N ASP A 76 -12.83 3.01 -12.80
CA ASP A 76 -14.17 3.40 -12.31
C ASP A 76 -15.08 3.85 -13.47
N VAL A 77 -15.67 2.90 -14.18
CA VAL A 77 -16.99 3.07 -14.77
C VAL A 77 -18.01 2.85 -13.66
N SER A 78 -18.20 3.86 -12.81
CA SER A 78 -19.31 3.88 -11.86
C SER A 78 -20.63 4.11 -12.63
N SER A 79 -21.20 3.07 -13.22
CA SER A 79 -22.58 3.07 -13.71
C SER A 79 -23.48 2.36 -12.70
N ASN A 80 -23.64 2.96 -11.52
CA ASN A 80 -24.83 2.71 -10.71
C ASN A 80 -25.82 3.86 -10.95
N GLY A 81 -26.46 3.85 -12.12
CA GLY A 81 -27.72 4.54 -12.31
C GLY A 81 -28.79 3.76 -11.55
N ASN A 82 -29.31 4.36 -10.48
CA ASN A 82 -30.54 3.92 -9.82
C ASN A 82 -31.77 4.51 -10.53
#